data_AF-K1YAG0-F1
#
_entry.id   AF-K1YAG0-F1
#
_cell.length_a   1.000
_cell.length_b   1.000
_cell.length_c   1.000
_cell.angle_alpha   90.00
_cell.angle_beta   90.00
_cell.angle_gamma   90.00
#
_symmetry.space_group_name_H-M   'P 1'
#
loop_
_entity.id
_entity.type
_entity.pdbx_description
1 polymer ?
#
loop_
_entity_poly.entity_id
_entity_poly.type
_entity_poly.pdbx_seq_one_letter_code
_entity_poly.pdbx_strand_id
1 'polypeptide(L)'
;MGITAFELITGKIPFTPHEIMEIFQNNGQRVLPDPLLFVPEIFPELRWFIIKACQHEREERYQDILDALGELAPLPTTQHLAAIPSPEEQPNSATITFRYTDKQREDFNRLMREFSRRSRELDIDFDVFKNQDQ
;
A
#
# COMPACT_ATOMS: atom_id res chain seq x y z
N MET A 1 -7.47 9.80 11.65
CA MET A 1 -6.23 9.83 10.83
C MET A 1 -4.99 9.61 11.69
N GLY A 2 -4.70 10.43 12.71
CA GLY A 2 -3.48 10.25 13.54
C GLY A 2 -3.33 8.86 14.18
N ILE A 3 -4.42 8.31 14.78
CA ILE A 3 -4.42 6.95 15.36
C ILE A 3 -4.09 5.89 14.30
N THR A 4 -4.73 5.94 13.15
CA THR A 4 -4.49 4.99 12.06
C THR A 4 -3.06 5.08 11.53
N ALA A 5 -2.51 6.29 11.39
CA ALA A 5 -1.13 6.48 10.98
C ALA A 5 -0.15 5.93 12.03
N PHE A 6 -0.42 6.14 13.32
CA PHE A 6 0.33 5.51 14.41
C PHE A 6 0.32 3.98 14.27
N GLU A 7 -0.85 3.38 14.09
CA GLU A 7 -1.00 1.93 13.96
C GLU A 7 -0.26 1.37 12.75
N LEU A 8 -0.36 2.03 11.59
CA LEU A 8 0.31 1.59 10.36
C LEU A 8 1.83 1.64 10.48
N ILE A 9 2.38 2.67 11.13
CA ILE A 9 3.82 2.87 11.21
C ILE A 9 4.45 2.05 12.33
N THR A 10 3.78 1.95 13.48
CA THR A 10 4.31 1.24 14.65
C THR A 10 3.89 -0.24 14.70
N GLY A 11 2.82 -0.61 14.01
CA GLY A 11 2.17 -1.92 14.15
C GLY A 11 1.49 -2.13 15.51
N LYS A 12 1.24 -1.05 16.26
CA LYS A 12 0.70 -1.09 17.63
C LYS A 12 -0.60 -0.32 17.74
N ILE A 13 -1.49 -0.82 18.59
CA ILE A 13 -2.67 -0.07 19.03
C ILE A 13 -2.21 0.89 20.15
N PRO A 14 -2.45 2.20 20.04
CA PRO A 14 -1.86 3.19 20.96
C PRO A 14 -2.48 3.18 22.37
N PHE A 15 -3.69 2.65 22.53
CA PHE A 15 -4.38 2.58 23.81
C PHE A 15 -5.03 1.21 23.97
N THR A 16 -4.84 0.60 25.13
CA THR A 16 -5.55 -0.62 25.52
C THR A 16 -7.01 -0.33 25.86
N PRO A 17 -7.90 -1.33 25.83
CA PRO A 17 -9.30 -1.15 26.25
C PRO A 17 -9.44 -0.60 27.67
N HIS A 18 -8.55 -1.01 28.58
CA HIS A 18 -8.54 -0.54 29.97
C HIS A 18 -8.21 0.95 30.06
N GLU A 19 -7.15 1.40 29.39
CA GLU A 19 -6.77 2.82 29.37
C GLU A 19 -7.86 3.70 28.76
N ILE A 20 -8.53 3.24 27.69
CA ILE A 20 -9.66 3.96 27.10
C ILE A 20 -10.79 4.13 28.12
N MET A 21 -11.08 3.08 28.90
CA MET A 21 -12.10 3.16 29.96
C MET A 21 -11.71 4.14 31.06
N GLU A 22 -10.46 4.10 31.54
CA GLU A 22 -9.97 5.03 32.57
C GLU A 22 -10.00 6.48 32.09
N ILE A 23 -9.56 6.74 30.86
CA ILE A 23 -9.60 8.06 30.23
C ILE A 23 -11.05 8.57 30.18
N PHE A 24 -11.99 7.71 29.79
CA PHE A 24 -13.41 8.08 29.72
C PHE A 24 -14.01 8.37 31.10
N GLN A 25 -13.71 7.54 32.11
CA GLN A 25 -14.24 7.70 33.47
C GLN A 25 -13.70 8.94 34.17
N ASN A 26 -12.43 9.28 33.93
CA ASN A 26 -11.75 10.38 34.62
C ASN A 26 -11.82 11.71 33.85
N ASN A 27 -12.59 11.78 32.75
CA ASN A 27 -12.52 12.89 31.78
C ASN A 27 -11.07 13.24 31.41
N GLY A 28 -10.22 12.22 31.31
CA GLY A 28 -8.80 12.36 31.07
C GLY A 28 -8.48 12.78 29.64
N GLN A 29 -7.29 13.35 29.44
CA GLN A 29 -6.79 13.63 28.11
C GLN A 29 -6.19 12.36 27.49
N ARG A 30 -6.48 12.15 26.20
CA ARG A 30 -5.83 11.10 25.40
C ARG A 30 -4.47 11.59 24.95
N VAL A 31 -3.43 11.22 25.68
CA VAL A 31 -2.05 11.53 25.28
C VAL A 31 -1.51 10.36 24.48
N LEU A 32 -1.24 10.57 23.19
CA LEU A 32 -0.68 9.55 22.33
C LEU A 32 0.77 9.23 22.77
N PRO A 33 1.17 7.95 22.90
CA PRO A 33 2.57 7.62 23.10
C PRO A 33 3.39 8.07 21.88
N ASP A 34 4.63 8.51 22.10
CA ASP A 34 5.49 8.98 21.02
C ASP A 34 5.87 7.82 20.07
N PRO A 35 5.59 7.91 18.76
CA PRO A 35 5.97 6.89 17.78
C PRO A 35 7.47 6.54 17.79
N LEU A 36 8.32 7.49 18.16
CA LEU A 36 9.78 7.31 18.22
C LEU A 36 10.18 6.20 19.22
N LEU A 37 9.35 5.94 20.23
CA LEU A 37 9.57 4.87 21.20
C LEU A 37 9.45 3.47 20.57
N PHE A 38 8.74 3.35 19.45
CA PHE A 38 8.48 2.09 18.75
C PHE A 38 9.26 1.95 17.44
N VAL A 39 9.49 3.07 16.75
CA VAL A 39 10.22 3.13 15.48
C VAL A 39 11.25 4.26 15.56
N PRO A 40 12.49 3.98 15.99
CA PRO A 40 13.53 5.00 16.16
C PRO A 40 13.94 5.72 14.86
N GLU A 41 13.81 5.02 13.72
CA GLU A 41 14.15 5.51 12.38
C GLU A 41 12.97 6.22 11.68
N ILE A 42 11.89 6.54 12.41
CA ILE A 42 10.73 7.22 11.83
C ILE A 42 11.12 8.59 11.26
N PHE A 43 10.61 8.92 10.08
CA PHE A 43 10.77 10.26 9.51
C PHE A 43 10.16 11.31 10.45
N PRO A 44 10.87 12.41 10.75
CA PRO A 44 10.38 13.46 11.65
C PRO A 44 9.01 13.99 11.26
N GLU A 45 8.77 14.22 9.97
CA GLU A 45 7.51 14.70 9.41
C GLU A 45 6.35 13.77 9.75
N LEU A 46 6.58 12.46 9.66
CA LEU A 46 5.57 11.45 9.96
C LEU A 46 5.29 11.36 11.47
N ARG A 47 6.34 11.48 12.29
CA ARG A 47 6.19 11.59 13.76
C ARG A 47 5.36 12.81 14.13
N TRP A 48 5.68 13.99 13.57
CA TRP A 48 4.98 15.24 13.85
C TRP A 48 3.53 15.19 13.39
N PHE A 49 3.28 14.67 12.19
CA PHE A 49 1.93 14.43 11.68
C PHE A 49 1.10 13.60 12.67
N ILE A 50 1.64 12.47 13.14
CA ILE A 50 0.95 11.57 14.06
C ILE A 50 0.63 12.28 15.39
N ILE A 51 1.61 12.95 16.00
CA ILE A 51 1.45 13.65 17.28
C ILE A 51 0.42 14.78 17.15
N LYS A 52 0.58 15.65 16.14
CA LYS A 52 -0.28 16.82 15.95
C LYS A 52 -1.71 16.42 15.57
N ALA A 53 -1.89 15.40 14.72
CA ALA A 53 -3.22 14.90 14.37
C ALA A 53 -3.98 14.27 15.55
N CYS A 54 -3.27 13.89 16.62
CA CYS A 54 -3.80 13.27 17.83
C CYS A 54 -3.89 14.20 19.04
N GLN A 55 -3.65 15.50 18.89
CA GLN A 55 -3.83 16.45 19.98
C GLN A 55 -5.25 16.42 20.54
N HIS A 56 -5.35 16.65 21.86
CA HIS A 56 -6.63 16.59 22.57
C HIS A 56 -7.55 17.74 22.15
N GLU A 57 -7.00 18.96 22.14
CA GLU A 57 -7.70 20.14 21.71
C GLU A 57 -7.79 20.16 20.18
N ARG A 58 -8.98 20.48 19.66
CA ARG A 58 -9.19 20.57 18.21
C ARG A 58 -8.27 21.60 17.58
N GLU A 59 -7.98 22.68 18.31
CA GLU A 59 -7.27 23.85 17.81
C GLU A 59 -5.76 23.62 17.72
N GLU A 60 -5.29 22.59 18.43
CA GLU A 60 -3.91 22.11 18.35
C GLU A 60 -3.72 21.07 17.23
N ARG A 61 -4.81 20.56 16.64
CA ARG A 61 -4.76 19.68 15.47
C ARG A 61 -4.66 20.49 14.18
N TYR A 62 -4.40 19.78 13.09
CA TYR A 62 -4.55 20.32 11.73
C TYR A 62 -5.98 20.80 11.50
N GLN A 63 -6.12 22.06 11.07
CA GLN A 63 -7.43 22.68 10.85
C GLN A 63 -8.07 22.18 9.56
N ASP A 64 -7.25 21.84 8.58
CA ASP A 64 -7.68 21.21 7.34
C ASP A 64 -6.70 20.14 6.85
N ILE A 65 -7.10 19.47 5.76
CA ILE A 65 -6.33 18.38 5.16
C ILE A 65 -5.07 18.91 4.46
N LEU A 66 -5.05 20.15 3.97
CA LEU A 66 -3.93 20.74 3.26
C LEU A 66 -2.78 21.04 4.22
N ASP A 67 -3.08 21.53 5.42
CA ASP A 67 -2.08 21.71 6.49
C ASP A 67 -1.41 20.37 6.84
N ALA A 68 -2.22 19.31 6.93
CA ALA A 68 -1.75 17.98 7.25
C ALA A 68 -0.89 17.37 6.12
N LEU A 69 -1.26 17.63 4.86
CA LEU A 69 -0.46 17.25 3.69
C LEU A 69 0.82 18.06 3.58
N GLY A 70 0.79 19.34 3.96
CA GLY A 70 1.96 20.22 3.98
C GLY A 70 3.06 19.71 4.93
N GLU A 71 2.67 19.14 6.08
CA GLU A 71 3.61 18.48 7.00
C GLU A 71 4.28 17.26 6.36
N LEU A 72 3.51 16.48 5.59
CA LEU A 72 3.99 15.23 4.98
C LEU A 72 4.74 15.46 3.66
N ALA A 73 4.59 16.62 3.03
CA ALA A 73 5.17 16.96 1.74
C ALA A 73 6.71 16.82 1.65
N PRO A 74 7.51 17.10 2.71
CA PRO A 74 8.96 16.93 2.67
C PRO A 74 9.41 15.47 2.71
N LEU A 75 8.51 14.52 2.99
CA LEU A 75 8.86 13.10 2.96
C LEU A 75 9.41 12.74 1.58
N PRO A 76 10.50 11.97 1.51
CA PRO A 76 11.02 11.49 0.24
C PRO A 76 9.90 10.72 -0.44
N THR A 77 9.36 11.26 -1.53
CA THR A 77 8.45 10.53 -2.39
C THR A 77 9.23 9.34 -2.90
N THR A 78 8.96 8.17 -2.35
CA THR A 78 9.46 6.92 -2.91
C THR A 78 8.89 6.84 -4.31
N GLN A 79 9.69 7.23 -5.30
CA GLN A 79 9.51 6.81 -6.70
C GLN A 79 9.51 5.27 -6.82
N HIS A 80 9.77 4.56 -5.72
CA HIS A 80 9.69 3.10 -5.53
C HIS A 80 8.39 2.56 -4.90
N LEU A 81 7.45 3.40 -4.41
CA LEU A 81 6.09 2.94 -4.19
C LEU A 81 5.43 3.00 -5.56
N ALA A 82 5.34 1.85 -6.23
CA ALA A 82 4.69 1.71 -7.52
C ALA A 82 3.39 2.53 -7.51
N ALA A 83 3.29 3.45 -8.48
CA ALA A 83 2.10 4.26 -8.70
C ALA A 83 0.86 3.37 -8.51
N ILE A 84 -0.02 3.75 -7.58
CA ILE A 84 -1.36 3.14 -7.50
C ILE A 84 -1.99 3.49 -8.86
N PRO A 85 -2.18 2.52 -9.77
CA PRO A 85 -2.76 2.83 -11.07
C PRO A 85 -4.21 3.26 -10.82
N SER A 86 -4.65 4.30 -11.54
CA SER A 86 -6.06 4.67 -11.58
C SER A 86 -6.90 3.44 -11.99
N PRO A 87 -8.07 3.19 -11.37
CA PRO A 87 -8.91 2.01 -11.66
C PRO A 87 -9.44 1.93 -13.10
N GLU A 88 -9.17 2.91 -13.97
CA GLU A 88 -9.66 2.97 -15.36
C GLU A 88 -8.72 2.32 -16.40
N GLU A 89 -7.51 1.88 -16.01
CA GLU A 89 -6.55 1.25 -16.92
C GLU A 89 -5.92 -0.02 -16.33
N GLN A 90 -6.74 -0.92 -15.76
CA GLN A 90 -6.26 -2.28 -15.50
C GLN A 90 -6.39 -3.09 -16.80
N PRO A 91 -5.28 -3.52 -17.43
CA PRO A 91 -5.37 -4.43 -18.57
C PRO A 91 -6.04 -5.73 -18.12
N ASN A 92 -7.14 -6.10 -18.77
CA ASN A 92 -7.78 -7.40 -18.54
C ASN A 92 -6.83 -8.51 -18.98
N SER A 93 -6.12 -9.11 -18.03
CA SER A 93 -5.29 -10.28 -18.29
C SER A 93 -6.14 -11.55 -18.28
N ALA A 94 -5.97 -12.40 -19.30
CA ALA A 94 -6.57 -13.73 -19.35
C ALA A 94 -5.48 -14.80 -19.45
N THR A 95 -5.56 -15.84 -18.62
CA THR A 95 -4.60 -16.95 -18.61
C THR A 95 -5.14 -18.12 -19.43
N ILE A 96 -4.38 -18.58 -20.43
CA ILE A 96 -4.70 -19.78 -21.22
C ILE A 96 -3.67 -20.87 -20.93
N THR A 97 -4.12 -22.01 -20.43
CA THR A 97 -3.25 -23.17 -20.14
C THR A 97 -3.38 -24.21 -21.24
N PHE A 98 -2.24 -24.67 -21.76
CA PHE A 98 -2.16 -25.75 -22.73
C PHE A 98 -1.54 -26.99 -22.10
N ARG A 99 -2.07 -28.17 -22.44
CA ARG A 99 -1.48 -29.46 -22.09
C ARG A 99 -1.08 -30.18 -23.37
N TYR A 100 0.19 -30.51 -23.50
CA TYR A 100 0.73 -31.22 -24.66
C TYR A 100 1.83 -32.18 -24.22
N THR A 101 2.09 -33.19 -25.04
CA THR A 101 3.17 -34.17 -24.81
C THR A 101 4.42 -33.80 -25.62
N ASP A 102 5.56 -34.42 -25.34
CA ASP A 102 6.80 -34.15 -26.10
C ASP A 102 6.66 -34.39 -27.60
N LYS A 103 5.81 -35.34 -28.00
CA LYS A 103 5.48 -35.62 -29.40
C LYS A 103 4.78 -34.45 -30.11
N GLN A 104 4.13 -33.57 -29.34
CA GLN A 104 3.35 -32.44 -29.83
C GLN A 104 4.06 -31.09 -29.65
N ARG A 105 5.30 -31.10 -29.13
CA ARG A 105 6.06 -29.89 -28.80
C ARG A 105 6.30 -29.00 -30.02
N GLU A 106 6.58 -29.58 -31.18
CA GLU A 106 6.83 -28.83 -32.41
C GLU A 106 5.55 -28.15 -32.94
N ASP A 107 4.43 -28.88 -32.93
CA ASP A 107 3.12 -28.33 -33.30
C ASP A 107 2.68 -27.22 -32.34
N PHE A 108 2.91 -27.39 -31.04
CA PHE A 108 2.64 -26.36 -30.03
C PHE A 108 3.47 -25.10 -30.26
N ASN A 109 4.78 -25.25 -30.50
CA ASN A 109 5.65 -24.11 -30.79
C ASN A 109 5.22 -23.38 -32.08
N ARG A 110 4.74 -24.10 -33.10
CA ARG A 110 4.18 -23.50 -34.31
C ARG A 110 2.92 -22.69 -33.99
N LEU A 111 2.01 -23.24 -33.19
CA LEU A 111 0.79 -22.56 -32.76
C LEU A 111 1.09 -21.27 -31.97
N MET A 112 2.01 -21.34 -31.01
CA MET A 112 2.40 -20.17 -30.21
C MET A 112 3.01 -19.06 -31.06
N ARG A 113 3.85 -19.39 -32.05
CA ARG A 113 4.40 -18.39 -32.97
C ARG A 113 3.33 -17.69 -33.79
N GLU A 114 2.33 -18.43 -34.27
CA GLU A 114 1.22 -17.83 -35.01
C GLU A 114 0.36 -16.93 -34.11
N PHE A 115 0.08 -17.39 -32.89
CA PHE A 115 -0.68 -16.64 -31.90
C PHE A 115 0.02 -15.32 -31.52
N SER A 116 1.32 -15.37 -31.15
CA SER A 116 2.10 -14.16 -30.82
C SER A 116 2.16 -13.16 -31.97
N ARG A 117 2.18 -13.62 -33.23
CA ARG A 117 2.15 -12.72 -34.39
C ARG A 117 0.81 -11.97 -34.47
N ARG A 118 -0.31 -12.68 -34.32
CA ARG A 118 -1.65 -12.06 -34.37
C ARG A 118 -1.90 -11.15 -33.18
N SER A 119 -1.41 -11.48 -31.98
CA SER A 119 -1.54 -10.61 -30.80
C SER A 119 -0.84 -9.27 -31.00
N ARG A 120 0.36 -9.26 -31.60
CA ARG A 120 1.07 -8.00 -31.94
C ARG A 120 0.35 -7.17 -32.99
N GLU A 121 -0.32 -7.79 -33.96
CA GLU A 121 -1.15 -7.08 -34.94
C GLU A 121 -2.35 -6.38 -34.28
N LEU A 122 -2.76 -6.84 -33.09
CA LEU A 122 -3.87 -6.30 -32.30
C LEU A 122 -3.42 -5.43 -31.10
N ASP A 123 -2.12 -5.14 -30.97
CA ASP A 123 -1.53 -4.43 -29.82
C ASP A 123 -1.81 -5.10 -28.46
N ILE A 124 -1.92 -6.43 -28.46
CA ILE A 124 -2.13 -7.23 -27.25
C ILE A 124 -0.80 -7.84 -26.81
N ASP A 125 -0.41 -7.56 -25.57
CA ASP A 125 0.75 -8.19 -24.97
C ASP A 125 0.48 -9.67 -24.66
N PHE A 126 1.39 -10.55 -25.09
CA PHE A 126 1.22 -12.00 -24.96
C PHE A 126 2.53 -12.67 -24.58
N ASP A 127 2.54 -13.20 -23.36
CA ASP A 127 3.66 -13.94 -22.79
C ASP A 127 3.33 -15.41 -22.59
N VAL A 128 4.30 -16.27 -22.92
CA VAL A 128 4.21 -17.72 -22.66
C VAL A 128 4.96 -18.03 -21.37
N PHE A 129 4.20 -18.20 -20.29
CA PHE A 129 4.74 -18.67 -19.03
C PHE A 129 4.86 -20.19 -19.05
N LYS A 130 6.07 -20.71 -18.93
CA LYS A 130 6.28 -22.13 -18.64
C LYS A 130 6.03 -22.33 -17.16
N ASN A 131 5.04 -23.15 -16.82
CA ASN A 131 4.88 -23.60 -15.46
C ASN A 131 6.11 -24.46 -15.12
N GLN A 132 7.04 -23.92 -14.34
CA GLN A 132 8.14 -24.69 -13.79
C GLN A 132 7.57 -25.47 -12.61
N ASP A 133 7.00 -26.63 -12.91
CA ASP A 133 6.69 -27.60 -11.87
C ASP A 133 8.01 -28.21 -11.35
N GLN A 134 8.15 -28.22 -10.01
CA GLN A 134 9.22 -28.86 -9.24
C GLN A 134 9.34 -30.36 -9.53
#